data_AF-A0A0A2KX94-F1
#
_entry.id   AF-A0A0A2KX94-F1
#
_cell.length_a   1.000
_cell.length_b   1.000
_cell.length_c   1.000
_cell.angle_alpha   90.00
_cell.angle_beta   90.00
_cell.angle_gamma   90.00
#
_symmetry.space_group_name_H-M   'P 1'
#
loop_
_entity.id
_entity.type
_entity.pdbx_description
1 polymer ?
#
loop_
_entity_poly.entity_id
_entity_poly.type
_entity_poly.pdbx_seq_one_letter_code
_entity_poly.pdbx_strand_id
1 'polypeptide(L)'
;MMTYSRSIPFALLALFGSTTLAQSVDGAQYNKPDGGPPGSYFAAGSSIPVAALHSAAAQASDAVPGGTYPINGDEGAKRVTIHRDWANFDEGAAFVFVADMDVDCDGLDYRCKGNPDGQDETNFGALAAYEVPFYVVPDRFGHTFRNVLPGNNVGAIICDGKMFYGIFGDTDADTPQVIGEASWLMARTCFPDEDLNGNSGHGAPDVTYIVFTGKDAVLPSSAVTEKYITNFTTLRALGDKLVTALAKNLNLSGGSDSGSGSTAPPATCEWEGHCEGASCKYGSDCSGQLVCKRGKCAPV
;
A
#
# COMPACT_ATOMS: atom_id res chain seq x y z
N MET A 1 -40.95 25.24 49.09
CA MET A 1 -39.94 24.36 48.48
C MET A 1 -39.33 25.09 47.30
N MET A 2 -38.06 25.45 47.41
CA MET A 2 -37.25 26.01 46.32
C MET A 2 -37.00 24.92 45.28
N THR A 3 -37.21 25.23 44.00
CA THR A 3 -36.46 24.59 42.92
C THR A 3 -36.19 25.60 41.81
N TYR A 4 -34.91 25.64 41.45
CA TYR A 4 -34.20 26.65 40.69
C TYR A 4 -34.59 26.71 39.20
N SER A 5 -34.62 27.93 38.69
CA SER A 5 -34.40 28.23 37.27
C SER A 5 -32.96 27.89 36.89
N ARG A 6 -32.77 27.19 35.77
CA ARG A 6 -31.49 27.13 35.05
C ARG A 6 -31.73 27.26 33.55
N SER A 7 -31.54 28.48 33.08
CA SER A 7 -31.32 28.83 31.68
C SER A 7 -30.10 28.06 31.16
N ILE A 8 -30.29 27.26 30.11
CA ILE A 8 -29.18 26.68 29.34
C ILE A 8 -28.82 27.71 28.25
N PRO A 9 -27.59 28.23 28.20
CA PRO A 9 -27.19 29.10 27.11
C PRO A 9 -27.04 28.24 25.84
N PHE A 10 -27.77 28.61 24.79
CA PHE A 10 -27.47 28.22 23.42
C PHE A 10 -26.07 28.75 23.08
N ALA A 11 -25.06 27.89 23.14
CA ALA A 11 -23.74 28.20 22.58
C ALA A 11 -23.77 27.94 21.07
N LEU A 12 -23.57 29.03 20.33
CA LEU A 12 -23.37 29.06 18.88
C LEU A 12 -22.15 28.23 18.45
N LEU A 13 -22.33 27.58 17.29
CA LEU A 13 -21.35 27.27 16.24
C LEU A 13 -19.86 27.20 16.64
N ALA A 14 -19.29 25.99 16.53
CA ALA A 14 -17.96 25.81 16.00
C ALA A 14 -18.07 25.02 14.69
N LEU A 15 -17.73 25.66 13.57
CA LEU A 15 -17.45 24.98 12.31
C LEU A 15 -16.22 24.09 12.51
N PHE A 16 -16.42 22.79 12.59
CA PHE A 16 -15.32 21.85 12.34
C PHE A 16 -15.24 21.63 10.84
N GLY A 17 -14.44 22.46 10.18
CA GLY A 17 -13.94 22.13 8.85
C GLY A 17 -13.18 20.80 8.95
N SER A 18 -13.39 19.94 7.96
CA SER A 18 -12.74 18.65 7.82
C SER A 18 -11.23 18.83 7.67
N THR A 19 -10.53 18.99 8.79
CA THR A 19 -9.09 18.77 8.85
C THR A 19 -8.89 17.28 8.61
N THR A 20 -8.42 16.91 7.43
CA THR A 20 -7.74 15.63 7.26
C THR A 20 -6.62 15.61 8.29
N LEU A 21 -6.85 14.97 9.44
CA LEU A 21 -5.83 14.83 10.47
C LEU A 21 -4.66 14.11 9.81
N ALA A 22 -3.48 14.74 9.81
CA ALA A 22 -2.28 14.07 9.34
C ALA A 22 -2.13 12.75 10.11
N GLN A 23 -1.98 11.65 9.38
CA GLN A 23 -1.81 10.29 9.92
C GLN A 23 -0.37 10.10 10.39
N SER A 24 0.04 10.95 11.33
CA SER A 24 1.26 10.75 12.11
C SER A 24 0.94 9.79 13.25
N VAL A 25 1.77 8.77 13.41
CA VAL A 25 1.55 7.70 14.40
C VAL A 25 2.79 7.47 15.26
N ASP A 26 2.55 6.94 16.46
CA ASP A 26 3.58 6.27 17.25
C ASP A 26 3.65 4.81 16.77
N GLY A 27 4.62 4.49 15.89
CA GLY A 27 4.71 3.20 15.21
C GLY A 27 4.73 2.00 16.16
N ALA A 28 5.37 2.14 17.33
CA ALA A 28 5.40 1.06 18.32
C ALA A 28 4.01 0.65 18.82
N GLN A 29 3.01 1.54 18.77
CA GLN A 29 1.62 1.21 19.15
C GLN A 29 0.90 0.35 18.11
N TYR A 30 1.39 0.35 16.88
CA TYR A 30 0.87 -0.41 15.75
C TYR A 30 1.71 -1.65 15.42
N ASN A 31 2.87 -1.84 16.04
CA ASN A 31 3.64 -3.07 15.88
C ASN A 31 3.05 -4.22 16.73
N LYS A 32 2.10 -4.99 16.17
CA LYS A 32 1.44 -6.11 16.87
C LYS A 32 1.13 -7.30 15.94
N PRO A 33 1.22 -8.55 16.45
CA PRO A 33 0.97 -9.75 15.65
C PRO A 33 -0.51 -9.99 15.30
N ASP A 34 -1.42 -9.19 15.87
CA ASP A 34 -2.86 -9.25 15.65
C ASP A 34 -3.40 -7.99 14.93
N GLY A 35 -2.52 -7.08 14.50
CA GLY A 35 -2.91 -5.92 13.71
C GLY A 35 -1.80 -4.89 13.52
N GLY A 36 -2.00 -4.04 12.53
CA GLY A 36 -1.10 -2.92 12.23
C GLY A 36 -1.88 -1.63 11.98
N PRO A 37 -1.23 -0.61 11.39
CA PRO A 37 -1.91 0.54 10.84
C PRO A 37 -3.02 0.10 9.87
N PRO A 38 -4.19 0.76 9.85
CA PRO A 38 -5.23 0.42 8.89
C PRO A 38 -4.72 0.56 7.45
N GLY A 39 -5.11 -0.37 6.55
CA GLY A 39 -4.75 -0.29 5.12
C GLY A 39 -5.12 1.04 4.46
N SER A 40 -6.17 1.72 4.95
CA SER A 40 -6.57 3.05 4.49
C SER A 40 -5.53 4.15 4.73
N TYR A 41 -4.52 3.92 5.58
CA TYR A 41 -3.46 4.88 5.84
C TYR A 41 -2.47 4.98 4.67
N PHE A 42 -2.31 3.89 3.93
CA PHE A 42 -1.39 3.78 2.81
C PHE A 42 -2.07 3.33 1.51
N ALA A 43 -3.40 3.32 1.47
CA ALA A 43 -4.16 3.09 0.23
C ALA A 43 -4.03 4.28 -0.73
N ALA A 44 -3.95 3.98 -2.03
CA ALA A 44 -3.95 4.97 -3.10
C ALA A 44 -5.20 5.87 -3.08
N GLY A 45 -5.06 7.09 -3.60
CA GLY A 45 -6.19 7.99 -3.83
C GLY A 45 -7.21 7.41 -4.80
N SER A 46 -8.49 7.72 -4.60
CA SER A 46 -9.59 7.23 -5.47
C SER A 46 -9.50 7.71 -6.92
N SER A 47 -8.72 8.76 -7.21
CA SER A 47 -8.46 9.23 -8.57
C SER A 47 -7.40 8.42 -9.32
N ILE A 48 -6.71 7.50 -8.65
CA ILE A 48 -5.65 6.69 -9.27
C ILE A 48 -6.28 5.60 -10.15
N PRO A 49 -5.89 5.46 -11.44
CA PRO A 49 -6.47 4.49 -12.35
C PRO A 49 -5.88 3.07 -12.13
N VAL A 50 -6.16 2.48 -10.97
CA VAL A 50 -5.57 1.20 -10.52
C VAL A 50 -5.71 0.08 -11.55
N ALA A 51 -6.92 -0.14 -12.08
CA ALA A 51 -7.16 -1.20 -13.07
C ALA A 51 -6.39 -1.00 -14.38
N ALA A 52 -6.24 0.27 -14.81
CA ALA A 52 -5.48 0.58 -16.02
C ALA A 52 -3.98 0.40 -15.81
N LEU A 53 -3.46 0.77 -14.63
CA LEU A 53 -2.07 0.56 -14.25
C LEU A 53 -1.72 -0.93 -14.14
N HIS A 54 -2.60 -1.73 -13.55
CA HIS A 54 -2.48 -3.19 -13.52
C HIS A 54 -2.45 -3.79 -14.93
N SER A 55 -3.36 -3.35 -15.80
CA SER A 55 -3.40 -3.79 -17.20
C SER A 55 -2.14 -3.39 -17.97
N ALA A 56 -1.59 -2.20 -17.71
CA ALA A 56 -0.35 -1.73 -18.32
C ALA A 56 0.87 -2.52 -17.81
N ALA A 57 0.91 -2.86 -16.52
CA ALA A 57 1.97 -3.69 -15.95
C ALA A 57 2.02 -5.07 -16.60
N ALA A 58 0.87 -5.69 -16.86
CA ALA A 58 0.78 -6.97 -17.56
C ALA A 58 1.26 -6.93 -19.02
N GLN A 59 1.42 -5.73 -19.60
CA GLN A 59 1.93 -5.52 -20.97
C GLN A 59 3.41 -5.15 -21.01
N ALA A 60 4.07 -4.99 -19.86
CA ALA A 60 5.50 -4.66 -19.79
C ALA A 60 6.34 -5.76 -20.47
N SER A 61 7.37 -5.35 -21.21
CA SER A 61 8.08 -6.25 -22.12
C SER A 61 9.59 -6.04 -22.20
N ASP A 62 10.12 -4.87 -21.82
CA ASP A 62 11.56 -4.63 -21.77
C ASP A 62 12.13 -5.22 -20.48
N ALA A 63 12.68 -6.42 -20.59
CA ALA A 63 13.23 -7.16 -19.45
C ALA A 63 14.53 -6.53 -18.92
N VAL A 64 14.66 -6.50 -17.60
CA VAL A 64 15.93 -6.25 -16.93
C VAL A 64 16.88 -7.42 -17.18
N PRO A 65 18.11 -7.20 -17.70
CA PRO A 65 19.08 -8.27 -17.88
C PRO A 65 19.40 -8.97 -16.56
N GLY A 66 19.23 -10.30 -16.52
CA GLY A 66 19.39 -11.09 -15.28
C GLY A 66 18.28 -10.87 -14.25
N GLY A 67 17.22 -10.15 -14.60
CA GLY A 67 16.11 -9.80 -13.72
C GLY A 67 14.98 -10.83 -13.65
N THR A 68 15.26 -12.12 -13.82
CA THR A 68 14.24 -13.18 -13.80
C THR A 68 14.47 -14.13 -12.63
N TYR A 69 13.50 -14.24 -11.74
CA TYR A 69 13.60 -14.96 -10.46
C TYR A 69 12.41 -15.93 -10.30
N PRO A 70 12.58 -17.09 -9.65
CA PRO A 70 11.44 -17.91 -9.24
C PRO A 70 10.62 -17.17 -8.17
N ILE A 71 9.33 -17.48 -8.09
CA ILE A 71 8.47 -16.93 -7.03
C ILE A 71 8.69 -17.59 -5.67
N ASN A 72 9.18 -18.83 -5.65
CA ASN A 72 9.51 -19.55 -4.43
C ASN A 72 10.65 -20.57 -4.67
N GLY A 73 11.07 -21.27 -3.62
CA GLY A 73 12.17 -22.25 -3.65
C GLY A 73 11.83 -23.61 -4.30
N ASP A 74 10.60 -23.84 -4.75
CA ASP A 74 10.18 -25.15 -5.26
C ASP A 74 10.81 -25.49 -6.62
N GLU A 75 11.03 -26.79 -6.85
CA GLU A 75 11.49 -27.26 -8.15
C GLU A 75 10.43 -26.98 -9.23
N GLY A 76 10.83 -26.22 -10.26
CA GLY A 76 9.93 -25.85 -11.35
C GLY A 76 8.98 -24.69 -11.04
N ALA A 77 9.22 -23.95 -9.95
CA ALA A 77 8.48 -22.75 -9.59
C ALA A 77 8.35 -21.77 -10.78
N LYS A 78 7.19 -21.09 -10.86
CA LYS A 78 6.97 -20.06 -11.86
C LYS A 78 8.06 -18.99 -11.73
N ARG A 79 8.54 -18.50 -12.86
CA ARG A 79 9.54 -17.44 -12.90
C ARG A 79 8.91 -16.13 -13.35
N VAL A 80 9.26 -15.06 -12.66
CA VAL A 80 8.80 -13.70 -12.91
C VAL A 80 9.98 -12.87 -13.38
N THR A 81 9.73 -11.98 -14.33
CA THR A 81 10.74 -11.06 -14.87
C THR A 81 10.43 -9.64 -14.40
N ILE A 82 11.46 -8.95 -13.95
CA ILE A 82 11.41 -7.51 -13.68
C ILE A 82 11.59 -6.76 -15.00
N HIS A 83 10.67 -5.86 -15.26
CA HIS A 83 10.62 -5.05 -16.46
C HIS A 83 11.03 -3.60 -16.17
N ARG A 84 11.62 -2.95 -17.17
CA ARG A 84 12.17 -1.59 -17.09
C ARG A 84 11.55 -0.63 -18.11
N ASP A 85 10.40 -0.98 -18.67
CA ASP A 85 9.66 -0.17 -19.65
C ASP A 85 9.45 1.28 -19.16
N TRP A 86 9.34 1.47 -17.84
CA TRP A 86 9.07 2.77 -17.21
C TRP A 86 10.30 3.40 -16.55
N ALA A 87 11.48 2.78 -16.63
CA ALA A 87 12.65 3.17 -15.84
C ALA A 87 13.31 4.49 -16.28
N ASN A 88 12.98 4.99 -17.47
CA ASN A 88 13.60 6.19 -18.05
C ASN A 88 12.67 7.42 -18.05
N PHE A 89 11.52 7.37 -17.36
CA PHE A 89 10.67 8.55 -17.23
C PHE A 89 11.32 9.63 -16.35
N ASP A 90 11.08 10.90 -16.67
CA ASP A 90 11.62 12.01 -15.87
C ASP A 90 10.99 12.07 -14.47
N GLU A 91 9.69 11.75 -14.38
CA GLU A 91 8.93 11.62 -13.13
C GLU A 91 8.14 10.32 -13.14
N GLY A 92 8.02 9.65 -11.98
CA GLY A 92 7.31 8.37 -11.88
C GLY A 92 8.06 7.21 -12.57
N ALA A 93 9.37 7.32 -12.75
CA ALA A 93 10.18 6.22 -13.24
C ALA A 93 10.15 5.03 -12.29
N ALA A 94 9.92 3.84 -12.84
CA ALA A 94 9.75 2.63 -12.05
C ALA A 94 10.22 1.37 -12.78
N PHE A 95 10.55 0.36 -11.99
CA PHE A 95 10.53 -1.04 -12.44
C PHE A 95 9.15 -1.64 -12.16
N VAL A 96 8.78 -2.66 -12.91
CA VAL A 96 7.48 -3.33 -12.73
C VAL A 96 7.58 -4.84 -12.91
N PHE A 97 6.85 -5.58 -12.09
CA PHE A 97 6.67 -7.03 -12.24
C PHE A 97 5.34 -7.48 -11.65
N VAL A 98 4.89 -8.67 -12.05
CA VAL A 98 3.70 -9.33 -11.50
C VAL A 98 4.13 -10.67 -10.91
N ALA A 99 4.00 -10.79 -9.59
CA ALA A 99 4.41 -11.95 -8.81
C ALA A 99 3.27 -12.40 -7.88
N ASP A 100 3.54 -13.43 -7.13
CA ASP A 100 2.78 -13.82 -5.94
C ASP A 100 3.13 -12.88 -4.77
N MET A 101 2.64 -13.21 -3.57
CA MET A 101 2.91 -12.44 -2.37
C MET A 101 3.23 -13.32 -1.16
N ASP A 102 4.52 -13.55 -0.95
CA ASP A 102 5.05 -14.20 0.25
C ASP A 102 5.26 -13.17 1.39
N VAL A 103 5.31 -13.67 2.62
CA VAL A 103 5.42 -12.83 3.82
C VAL A 103 6.86 -12.80 4.31
N ASP A 104 7.45 -11.61 4.23
CA ASP A 104 8.70 -11.28 4.88
C ASP A 104 8.38 -10.70 6.28
N CYS A 105 9.07 -11.23 7.29
CA CYS A 105 8.93 -10.80 8.67
C CYS A 105 10.21 -10.21 9.26
N ASP A 106 11.27 -10.06 8.48
CA ASP A 106 12.58 -9.62 8.94
C ASP A 106 12.53 -8.23 9.60
N GLY A 107 13.52 -7.98 10.45
CA GLY A 107 13.55 -6.84 11.36
C GLY A 107 12.96 -7.17 12.74
N LEU A 108 12.18 -6.26 13.34
CA LEU A 108 11.73 -6.44 14.74
C LEU A 108 10.85 -7.67 14.94
N ASP A 109 10.14 -8.07 13.89
CA ASP A 109 9.08 -9.06 13.95
C ASP A 109 9.51 -10.40 13.33
N TYR A 110 10.83 -10.63 13.19
CA TYR A 110 11.43 -11.80 12.53
C TYR A 110 10.96 -13.15 13.08
N ARG A 111 10.41 -13.15 14.30
CA ARG A 111 9.79 -14.33 14.92
C ARG A 111 8.29 -14.40 14.73
N CYS A 112 7.76 -13.77 13.67
CA CYS A 112 6.35 -13.82 13.38
C CYS A 112 5.89 -15.28 13.22
N LYS A 113 4.58 -15.50 13.38
CA LYS A 113 3.99 -16.84 13.28
C LYS A 113 4.48 -17.52 11.99
N GLY A 114 5.03 -18.72 12.14
CA GLY A 114 5.44 -19.55 11.01
C GLY A 114 6.85 -19.29 10.50
N ASN A 115 7.46 -18.13 10.75
CA ASN A 115 8.75 -17.76 10.15
C ASN A 115 9.89 -18.72 10.59
N PRO A 116 10.45 -19.54 9.68
CA PRO A 116 11.48 -20.52 10.04
C PRO A 116 12.90 -19.93 10.06
N ASP A 117 13.14 -18.84 9.35
CA ASP A 117 14.47 -18.33 8.97
C ASP A 117 14.66 -16.82 9.16
N GLY A 118 13.71 -16.15 9.79
CA GLY A 118 13.75 -14.70 9.98
C GLY A 118 15.03 -14.13 10.60
N GLN A 119 15.41 -12.95 10.14
CA GLN A 119 16.56 -12.16 10.56
C GLN A 119 16.12 -10.93 11.34
N ASP A 120 16.89 -10.55 12.39
CA ASP A 120 16.52 -9.45 13.27
C ASP A 120 16.76 -8.04 12.67
N GLU A 121 17.23 -7.98 11.44
CA GLU A 121 17.43 -6.77 10.63
C GLU A 121 16.88 -6.99 9.22
N THR A 122 16.42 -5.92 8.58
CA THR A 122 16.24 -5.81 7.13
C THR A 122 17.42 -5.02 6.53
N ASN A 123 17.54 -4.94 5.21
CA ASN A 123 18.61 -4.17 4.58
C ASN A 123 18.63 -2.66 4.90
N PHE A 124 17.51 -2.07 5.34
CA PHE A 124 17.38 -0.63 5.56
C PHE A 124 16.99 -0.24 6.98
N GLY A 125 17.22 -1.13 7.95
CA GLY A 125 16.96 -0.93 9.37
C GLY A 125 16.44 -2.21 10.01
N ALA A 126 15.97 -2.12 11.26
CA ALA A 126 15.19 -3.20 11.86
C ALA A 126 13.71 -2.83 11.73
N LEU A 127 13.16 -2.88 10.52
CA LEU A 127 11.77 -2.51 10.25
C LEU A 127 10.80 -3.43 11.01
N ALA A 128 9.67 -2.90 11.44
CA ALA A 128 8.61 -3.70 12.06
C ALA A 128 7.65 -4.21 10.97
N ALA A 129 7.73 -5.49 10.60
CA ALA A 129 6.87 -6.07 9.58
C ALA A 129 5.36 -5.96 9.89
N TYR A 130 4.96 -5.82 11.16
CA TYR A 130 3.56 -5.58 11.53
C TYR A 130 3.11 -4.12 11.35
N GLU A 131 4.04 -3.16 11.23
CA GLU A 131 3.72 -1.72 11.15
C GLU A 131 4.12 -1.09 9.82
N VAL A 132 5.25 -1.50 9.26
CA VAL A 132 5.81 -0.92 8.05
C VAL A 132 5.29 -1.72 6.85
N PRO A 133 4.50 -1.12 5.95
CA PRO A 133 4.23 -1.73 4.66
C PRO A 133 5.51 -1.65 3.82
N PHE A 134 6.25 -2.75 3.72
CA PHE A 134 7.42 -2.83 2.86
C PHE A 134 7.27 -3.92 1.81
N TYR A 135 8.03 -3.79 0.74
CA TYR A 135 8.22 -4.82 -0.27
C TYR A 135 9.70 -5.18 -0.36
N VAL A 136 9.93 -6.39 -0.86
CA VAL A 136 11.25 -7.00 -0.99
C VAL A 136 11.57 -7.14 -2.47
N VAL A 137 12.85 -7.02 -2.82
CA VAL A 137 13.32 -7.36 -4.16
C VAL A 137 14.49 -8.33 -4.07
N PRO A 138 14.78 -9.13 -5.11
CA PRO A 138 15.96 -10.00 -5.10
C PRO A 138 17.25 -9.20 -4.87
N ASP A 139 18.15 -9.68 -3.99
CA ASP A 139 19.38 -8.97 -3.61
C ASP A 139 20.25 -8.61 -4.82
N ARG A 140 20.40 -9.51 -5.81
CA ARG A 140 21.17 -9.18 -7.02
C ARG A 140 20.58 -8.02 -7.80
N PHE A 141 19.26 -7.94 -7.86
CA PHE A 141 18.56 -6.81 -8.49
C PHE A 141 18.76 -5.53 -7.67
N GLY A 142 18.51 -5.57 -6.36
CA GLY A 142 18.72 -4.44 -5.45
C GLY A 142 20.15 -3.89 -5.54
N HIS A 143 21.16 -4.76 -5.46
CA HIS A 143 22.56 -4.37 -5.57
C HIS A 143 22.92 -3.78 -6.95
N THR A 144 22.37 -4.31 -8.04
CA THR A 144 22.60 -3.81 -9.41
C THR A 144 22.05 -2.39 -9.58
N PHE A 145 20.87 -2.12 -9.01
CA PHE A 145 20.16 -0.85 -9.16
C PHE A 145 20.25 0.08 -7.94
N ARG A 146 21.15 -0.19 -6.98
CA ARG A 146 21.34 0.58 -5.74
C ARG A 146 21.48 2.11 -5.90
N ASN A 147 21.95 2.57 -7.05
CA ASN A 147 22.07 4.01 -7.33
C ASN A 147 20.71 4.70 -7.49
N VAL A 148 19.69 3.94 -7.93
CA VAL A 148 18.31 4.42 -8.11
C VAL A 148 17.34 3.78 -7.12
N LEU A 149 17.76 2.72 -6.42
CA LEU A 149 17.06 2.09 -5.29
C LEU A 149 17.95 2.10 -4.04
N PRO A 150 18.26 3.27 -3.45
CA PRO A 150 19.11 3.36 -2.27
C PRO A 150 18.47 2.83 -0.97
N GLY A 151 17.18 2.47 -0.99
CA GLY A 151 16.41 2.05 0.18
C GLY A 151 15.32 3.05 0.53
N ASN A 152 14.26 2.57 1.20
CA ASN A 152 13.06 3.36 1.53
C ASN A 152 12.34 3.97 0.31
N ASN A 153 12.63 3.48 -0.89
CA ASN A 153 11.95 3.86 -2.12
C ASN A 153 10.47 3.49 -2.05
N VAL A 154 9.57 4.43 -2.32
CA VAL A 154 8.14 4.14 -2.37
C VAL A 154 7.87 3.14 -3.50
N GLY A 155 7.03 2.15 -3.20
CA GLY A 155 6.45 1.24 -4.18
C GLY A 155 4.94 1.31 -4.13
N ALA A 156 4.29 0.97 -5.24
CA ALA A 156 2.85 0.79 -5.32
C ALA A 156 2.54 -0.68 -5.61
N ILE A 157 1.80 -1.31 -4.72
CA ILE A 157 1.43 -2.72 -4.76
C ILE A 157 -0.05 -2.81 -5.13
N ILE A 158 -0.37 -3.52 -6.21
CA ILE A 158 -1.75 -3.75 -6.65
C ILE A 158 -2.13 -5.19 -6.37
N CYS A 159 -3.18 -5.38 -5.58
CA CYS A 159 -3.72 -6.68 -5.14
C CYS A 159 -5.23 -6.52 -4.89
N ASP A 160 -6.03 -7.54 -5.18
CA ASP A 160 -7.51 -7.51 -5.00
C ASP A 160 -8.18 -6.24 -5.59
N GLY A 161 -7.69 -5.79 -6.75
CA GLY A 161 -8.18 -4.58 -7.45
C GLY A 161 -7.91 -3.25 -6.72
N LYS A 162 -7.19 -3.27 -5.60
CA LYS A 162 -6.80 -2.10 -4.80
C LYS A 162 -5.31 -1.82 -4.96
N MET A 163 -4.90 -0.60 -4.59
CA MET A 163 -3.49 -0.21 -4.60
C MET A 163 -3.08 0.33 -3.24
N PHE A 164 -1.92 -0.12 -2.76
CA PHE A 164 -1.34 0.25 -1.48
C PHE A 164 0.11 0.70 -1.68
N TYR A 165 0.54 1.67 -0.89
CA TYR A 165 1.90 2.16 -0.87
C TYR A 165 2.72 1.47 0.21
N GLY A 166 3.95 1.13 -0.14
CA GLY A 166 4.95 0.66 0.79
C GLY A 166 6.31 1.24 0.47
N ILE A 167 7.33 0.80 1.19
CA ILE A 167 8.73 1.17 0.95
C ILE A 167 9.59 -0.04 0.61
N PHE A 168 10.67 0.19 -0.14
CA PHE A 168 11.71 -0.81 -0.35
C PHE A 168 12.41 -1.05 0.99
N GLY A 169 12.05 -2.14 1.65
CA GLY A 169 12.43 -2.41 3.03
C GLY A 169 13.52 -3.47 3.18
N ASP A 170 13.55 -4.44 2.26
CA ASP A 170 14.50 -5.54 2.34
C ASP A 170 14.87 -6.12 0.98
N THR A 171 15.90 -6.96 0.96
CA THR A 171 16.23 -7.79 -0.20
C THR A 171 16.33 -9.25 0.15
N ASP A 172 15.85 -10.09 -0.76
CA ASP A 172 15.98 -11.52 -0.62
C ASP A 172 17.38 -11.99 -1.06
N ALA A 173 18.16 -12.49 -0.10
CA ALA A 173 19.52 -12.95 -0.29
C ALA A 173 19.63 -14.49 -0.38
N ASP A 174 18.50 -15.19 -0.46
CA ASP A 174 18.46 -16.66 -0.49
C ASP A 174 19.06 -17.28 -1.77
N THR A 175 19.16 -18.62 -1.74
CA THR A 175 19.62 -19.41 -2.88
C THR A 175 18.64 -20.56 -3.18
N PRO A 176 17.84 -20.47 -4.25
CA PRO A 176 17.74 -19.34 -5.20
C PRO A 176 17.09 -18.11 -4.57
N GLN A 177 17.48 -16.91 -5.03
CA GLN A 177 16.73 -15.69 -4.69
C GLN A 177 15.32 -15.78 -5.27
N VAL A 178 14.32 -15.45 -4.48
CA VAL A 178 12.89 -15.43 -4.84
C VAL A 178 12.41 -13.99 -5.04
N ILE A 179 11.20 -13.84 -5.57
CA ILE A 179 10.57 -12.54 -5.85
C ILE A 179 9.09 -12.62 -5.53
N GLY A 180 8.54 -11.56 -4.94
CA GLY A 180 7.13 -11.53 -4.53
C GLY A 180 6.96 -11.23 -3.05
N GLU A 181 8.01 -11.10 -2.27
CA GLU A 181 7.85 -10.89 -0.83
C GLU A 181 7.44 -9.46 -0.43
N ALA A 182 6.66 -9.39 0.64
CA ALA A 182 6.23 -8.15 1.28
C ALA A 182 6.05 -8.34 2.78
N SER A 183 6.05 -7.24 3.52
CA SER A 183 5.87 -7.29 4.97
C SER A 183 4.54 -7.93 5.36
N TRP A 184 4.50 -8.52 6.55
CA TRP A 184 3.27 -9.06 7.14
C TRP A 184 2.08 -8.10 7.01
N LEU A 185 2.29 -6.80 7.27
CA LEU A 185 1.25 -5.78 7.14
C LEU A 185 0.74 -5.64 5.70
N MET A 186 1.65 -5.52 4.73
CA MET A 186 1.26 -5.37 3.32
C MET A 186 0.51 -6.62 2.84
N ALA A 187 1.04 -7.80 3.13
CA ALA A 187 0.45 -9.07 2.71
C ALA A 187 -0.97 -9.26 3.24
N ARG A 188 -1.18 -9.02 4.54
CA ARG A 188 -2.52 -9.16 5.15
C ARG A 188 -3.45 -8.00 4.86
N THR A 189 -2.94 -6.87 4.37
CA THR A 189 -3.78 -5.81 3.83
C THR A 189 -4.31 -6.19 2.44
N CYS A 190 -3.48 -6.82 1.61
CA CYS A 190 -3.89 -7.36 0.32
C CYS A 190 -4.89 -8.52 0.45
N PHE A 191 -4.60 -9.46 1.35
CA PHE A 191 -5.36 -10.71 1.48
C PHE A 191 -5.75 -10.99 2.95
N PRO A 192 -6.69 -10.20 3.52
CA PRO A 192 -7.05 -10.28 4.94
C PRO A 192 -7.67 -11.62 5.35
N ASP A 193 -8.25 -12.36 4.40
CA ASP A 193 -8.98 -13.60 4.64
C ASP A 193 -8.12 -14.87 4.49
N GLU A 194 -6.84 -14.76 4.09
CA GLU A 194 -5.98 -15.90 3.78
C GLU A 194 -5.09 -16.36 4.95
N ASP A 195 -5.16 -15.69 6.10
CA ASP A 195 -4.30 -15.93 7.27
C ASP A 195 -2.78 -15.96 6.96
N LEU A 196 -2.34 -15.08 6.06
CA LEU A 196 -0.94 -15.00 5.65
C LEU A 196 0.00 -14.78 6.84
N ASN A 197 1.14 -15.45 6.82
CA ASN A 197 2.15 -15.46 7.87
C ASN A 197 3.51 -15.93 7.30
N GLY A 198 4.57 -15.92 8.10
CA GLY A 198 5.95 -16.19 7.62
C GLY A 198 6.21 -17.60 7.05
N ASN A 199 5.19 -18.46 6.94
CA ASN A 199 5.28 -19.74 6.23
C ASN A 199 4.01 -20.02 5.40
N SER A 200 3.25 -18.98 5.06
CA SER A 200 2.03 -19.06 4.26
C SER A 200 1.82 -17.75 3.53
N GLY A 201 2.22 -17.71 2.26
CA GLY A 201 1.98 -16.61 1.34
C GLY A 201 0.76 -16.82 0.44
N HIS A 202 0.44 -15.80 -0.33
CA HIS A 202 -0.54 -15.83 -1.41
C HIS A 202 0.17 -16.28 -2.70
N GLY A 203 0.09 -17.56 -3.05
CA GLY A 203 0.88 -18.14 -4.16
C GLY A 203 0.37 -17.83 -5.59
N ALA A 204 -0.76 -17.13 -5.76
CA ALA A 204 -1.22 -16.79 -7.10
C ALA A 204 -0.43 -15.58 -7.62
N PRO A 205 0.14 -15.64 -8.84
CA PRO A 205 0.98 -14.59 -9.37
C PRO A 205 0.14 -13.47 -10.04
N ASP A 206 -0.65 -12.77 -9.23
CA ASP A 206 -1.57 -11.71 -9.65
C ASP A 206 -1.35 -10.36 -8.93
N VAL A 207 -0.29 -10.26 -8.12
CA VAL A 207 0.11 -9.04 -7.44
C VAL A 207 1.08 -8.24 -8.30
N THR A 208 0.75 -6.98 -8.56
CA THR A 208 1.65 -6.08 -9.30
C THR A 208 2.49 -5.26 -8.35
N TYR A 209 3.80 -5.26 -8.58
CA TYR A 209 4.78 -4.47 -7.87
C TYR A 209 5.28 -3.37 -8.81
N ILE A 210 5.03 -2.11 -8.45
CA ILE A 210 5.58 -0.93 -9.12
C ILE A 210 6.62 -0.31 -8.20
N VAL A 211 7.89 -0.42 -8.56
CA VAL A 211 9.04 -0.05 -7.72
C VAL A 211 9.60 1.28 -8.22
N PHE A 212 9.29 2.39 -7.54
CA PHE A 212 9.70 3.72 -8.01
C PHE A 212 11.18 3.99 -7.73
N THR A 213 11.82 4.60 -8.72
CA THR A 213 13.27 4.79 -8.77
C THR A 213 13.66 6.25 -8.56
N GLY A 214 14.91 6.44 -8.15
CA GLY A 214 15.52 7.76 -7.95
C GLY A 214 15.30 8.31 -6.55
N LYS A 215 16.12 9.30 -6.20
CA LYS A 215 16.12 9.96 -4.88
C LYS A 215 14.77 10.58 -4.51
N ASP A 216 14.00 11.02 -5.51
CA ASP A 216 12.72 11.71 -5.29
C ASP A 216 11.59 10.71 -5.00
N ALA A 217 11.86 9.40 -5.14
CA ALA A 217 10.98 8.33 -4.71
C ALA A 217 11.29 7.83 -3.29
N VAL A 218 12.35 8.31 -2.63
CA VAL A 218 12.72 7.86 -1.28
C VAL A 218 11.85 8.56 -0.24
N LEU A 219 11.22 7.79 0.65
CA LEU A 219 10.44 8.33 1.74
C LEU A 219 11.35 9.15 2.67
N PRO A 220 11.04 10.42 2.97
CA PRO A 220 11.95 11.28 3.72
C PRO A 220 12.06 10.82 5.18
N SER A 221 13.23 11.01 5.78
CA SER A 221 13.51 10.63 7.18
C SER A 221 12.63 11.33 8.22
N SER A 222 11.86 12.34 7.84
CA SER A 222 10.82 12.94 8.68
C SER A 222 9.55 12.09 8.81
N ALA A 223 9.42 11.04 7.98
CA ALA A 223 8.26 10.17 7.88
C ALA A 223 8.60 8.69 8.11
N VAL A 224 9.88 8.35 8.26
CA VAL A 224 10.37 6.98 8.48
C VAL A 224 11.59 6.99 9.39
N THR A 225 11.71 5.95 10.19
CA THR A 225 12.87 5.66 11.06
C THR A 225 13.45 4.31 10.65
N GLU A 226 14.54 3.87 11.29
CA GLU A 226 15.08 2.52 11.11
C GLU A 226 14.10 1.39 11.51
N LYS A 227 12.94 1.71 12.09
CA LYS A 227 11.98 0.73 12.64
C LYS A 227 10.56 0.90 12.13
N TYR A 228 10.13 2.13 11.91
CA TYR A 228 8.72 2.48 11.75
C TYR A 228 8.50 3.55 10.69
N ILE A 229 7.32 3.54 10.07
CA ILE A 229 6.75 4.70 9.39
C ILE A 229 6.05 5.57 10.44
N THR A 230 6.46 6.83 10.52
CA THR A 230 5.91 7.78 11.51
C THR A 230 4.88 8.72 10.90
N ASN A 231 4.78 8.78 9.57
CA ASN A 231 3.85 9.66 8.87
C ASN A 231 3.33 9.04 7.56
N PHE A 232 2.20 8.34 7.68
CA PHE A 232 1.52 7.70 6.54
C PHE A 232 0.94 8.72 5.55
N THR A 233 0.58 9.92 6.00
CA THR A 233 0.17 10.99 5.08
C THR A 233 1.29 11.37 4.10
N THR A 234 2.55 11.35 4.56
CA THR A 234 3.70 11.62 3.69
C THR A 234 3.96 10.47 2.72
N LEU A 235 3.88 9.22 3.19
CA LEU A 235 3.95 8.04 2.31
C LEU A 235 2.89 8.09 1.21
N ARG A 236 1.63 8.32 1.59
CA ARG A 236 0.50 8.37 0.67
C ARG A 236 0.62 9.51 -0.33
N ALA A 237 0.96 10.73 0.12
CA ALA A 237 1.13 11.87 -0.77
C ALA A 237 2.27 11.66 -1.77
N LEU A 238 3.38 11.05 -1.34
CA LEU A 238 4.49 10.72 -2.23
C LEU A 238 4.10 9.62 -3.24
N GLY A 239 3.44 8.57 -2.78
CA GLY A 239 2.91 7.49 -3.62
C GLY A 239 1.92 8.00 -4.67
N ASP A 240 0.91 8.78 -4.27
CA ASP A 240 -0.09 9.37 -5.16
C ASP A 240 0.59 10.25 -6.23
N LYS A 241 1.58 11.06 -5.83
CA LYS A 241 2.37 11.88 -6.75
C LYS A 241 3.09 11.03 -7.80
N LEU A 242 3.81 10.00 -7.37
CA LEU A 242 4.61 9.13 -8.24
C LEU A 242 3.71 8.34 -9.21
N VAL A 243 2.63 7.75 -8.71
CA VAL A 243 1.68 7.00 -9.54
C VAL A 243 0.94 7.92 -10.51
N THR A 244 0.58 9.13 -10.12
CA THR A 244 -0.05 10.11 -11.02
C THR A 244 0.90 10.48 -12.17
N ALA A 245 2.18 10.69 -11.88
CA ALA A 245 3.18 10.96 -12.92
C ALA A 245 3.36 9.76 -13.86
N LEU A 246 3.44 8.54 -13.32
CA LEU A 246 3.48 7.31 -14.10
C LEU A 246 2.26 7.15 -15.00
N ALA A 247 1.05 7.27 -14.46
CA ALA A 247 -0.19 7.16 -15.21
C ALA A 247 -0.26 8.19 -16.35
N LYS A 248 0.22 9.42 -16.10
CA LYS A 248 0.32 10.47 -17.13
C LYS A 248 1.29 10.07 -18.25
N ASN A 249 2.48 9.55 -17.92
CA ASN A 249 3.46 9.10 -18.93
C ASN A 249 2.92 7.94 -19.77
N LEU A 250 2.09 7.09 -19.18
CA LEU A 250 1.42 5.98 -19.85
C LEU A 250 0.13 6.40 -20.59
N ASN A 251 -0.25 7.69 -20.55
CA ASN A 251 -1.51 8.21 -21.10
C ASN A 251 -2.76 7.49 -20.56
N LEU A 252 -2.73 7.06 -19.30
CA LEU A 252 -3.85 6.42 -18.63
C LEU A 252 -4.74 7.51 -18.04
N SER A 253 -5.89 7.76 -18.65
CA SER A 253 -6.90 8.66 -18.09
C SER A 253 -7.52 8.02 -16.84
N GLY A 254 -7.47 8.73 -15.71
CA GLY A 254 -8.35 8.45 -14.57
C GLY A 254 -9.80 8.50 -15.06
N GLY A 255 -10.58 7.47 -14.77
CA GLY A 255 -11.95 7.31 -15.26
C GLY A 255 -12.77 8.59 -15.08
N SER A 256 -12.96 9.32 -16.17
CA SER A 256 -14.01 10.31 -16.34
C SER A 256 -14.60 10.04 -17.71
N ASP A 257 -15.38 8.97 -17.75
CA ASP A 257 -16.21 8.68 -18.90
C ASP A 257 -17.25 9.79 -19.00
N SER A 258 -17.20 10.53 -20.10
CA SER A 258 -18.07 11.67 -20.38
C SER A 258 -19.48 11.17 -20.71
N GLY A 259 -20.32 11.06 -19.69
CA GLY A 259 -21.76 10.83 -19.81
C GLY A 259 -22.55 11.99 -19.20
N SER A 260 -23.00 12.93 -20.05
CA SER A 260 -23.85 14.07 -19.70
C SER A 260 -25.15 13.65 -19.01
N GLY A 261 -25.44 14.20 -17.83
CA GLY A 261 -26.71 14.01 -17.12
C GLY A 261 -26.75 14.72 -15.77
N SER A 262 -27.27 15.95 -15.73
CA SER A 262 -27.41 16.80 -14.56
C SER A 262 -28.31 16.23 -13.46
N THR A 263 -27.83 16.14 -12.21
CA THR A 263 -28.60 16.52 -10.98
C THR A 263 -27.73 16.44 -9.71
N ALA A 264 -27.62 17.59 -9.00
CA ALA A 264 -27.23 17.84 -7.59
C ALA A 264 -25.94 17.18 -6.99
N PRO A 265 -25.14 17.92 -6.18
CA PRO A 265 -23.88 17.40 -5.64
C PRO A 265 -24.15 16.38 -4.52
N PRO A 266 -23.64 15.14 -4.61
CA PRO A 266 -23.70 14.21 -3.49
C PRO A 266 -22.56 14.52 -2.49
N ALA A 267 -22.79 14.17 -1.22
CA ALA A 267 -21.80 14.26 -0.16
C ALA A 267 -20.47 13.63 -0.59
N THR A 268 -19.37 14.31 -0.26
CA THR A 268 -18.01 13.88 -0.59
C THR A 268 -17.77 12.49 -0.04
N CYS A 269 -17.68 11.54 -0.95
CA CYS A 269 -17.43 10.16 -0.68
C CYS A 269 -15.92 9.93 -0.71
N GLU A 270 -15.38 9.30 0.33
CA GLU A 270 -13.94 9.03 0.44
C GLU A 270 -13.48 7.99 -0.59
N TRP A 271 -14.38 7.11 -1.06
CA TRP A 271 -14.13 6.12 -2.10
C TRP A 271 -15.40 5.66 -2.82
N GLU A 272 -15.32 5.55 -4.14
CA GLU A 272 -16.45 5.28 -5.02
C GLU A 272 -17.11 3.93 -4.71
N GLY A 273 -18.44 3.87 -4.76
CA GLY A 273 -19.18 2.64 -4.48
C GLY A 273 -19.40 2.31 -3.00
N HIS A 274 -18.96 3.18 -2.08
CA HIS A 274 -19.08 2.99 -0.63
C HIS A 274 -19.72 4.21 0.08
N CYS A 275 -20.37 5.07 -0.70
CA CYS A 275 -21.01 6.30 -0.24
C CYS A 275 -22.34 6.02 0.48
N GLU A 276 -22.96 7.05 1.05
CA GLU A 276 -24.32 6.92 1.58
C GLU A 276 -25.26 6.37 0.49
N GLY A 277 -25.98 5.30 0.81
CA GLY A 277 -26.84 4.56 -0.12
C GLY A 277 -26.15 3.48 -0.97
N ALA A 278 -24.83 3.35 -0.88
CA ALA A 278 -24.10 2.25 -1.50
C ALA A 278 -24.43 0.91 -0.83
N SER A 279 -24.35 -0.18 -1.59
CA SER A 279 -24.55 -1.54 -1.05
C SER A 279 -23.37 -1.93 -0.17
N CYS A 280 -23.65 -2.52 0.99
CA CYS A 280 -22.63 -2.97 1.93
C CYS A 280 -23.04 -4.29 2.58
N LYS A 281 -22.05 -5.03 3.09
CA LYS A 281 -22.24 -6.22 3.92
C LYS A 281 -21.76 -5.98 5.35
N TYR A 282 -20.69 -5.20 5.51
CA TYR A 282 -20.05 -4.85 6.77
C TYR A 282 -19.88 -3.34 6.90
N GLY A 283 -19.68 -2.84 8.12
CA GLY A 283 -19.50 -1.40 8.38
C GLY A 283 -18.24 -0.82 7.73
N SER A 284 -17.22 -1.64 7.51
CA SER A 284 -15.99 -1.29 6.77
C SER A 284 -16.22 -1.04 5.29
N ASP A 285 -17.34 -1.47 4.72
CA ASP A 285 -17.69 -1.26 3.32
C ASP A 285 -18.30 0.12 3.09
N CYS A 286 -18.21 1.03 4.07
CA CYS A 286 -18.84 2.33 4.03
C CYS A 286 -17.82 3.44 4.26
N SER A 287 -17.97 4.54 3.51
CA SER A 287 -17.08 5.68 3.52
C SER A 287 -17.19 6.49 4.83
N GLY A 288 -16.06 6.94 5.35
CA GLY A 288 -15.98 7.86 6.48
C GLY A 288 -16.66 7.32 7.74
N GLN A 289 -17.64 8.08 8.24
CA GLN A 289 -18.40 7.75 9.45
C GLN A 289 -19.68 6.93 9.19
N LEU A 290 -19.91 6.52 7.94
CA LEU A 290 -21.09 5.73 7.59
C LEU A 290 -20.96 4.30 8.11
N VAL A 291 -22.08 3.69 8.45
CA VAL A 291 -22.18 2.29 8.89
C VAL A 291 -23.13 1.52 7.99
N CYS A 292 -22.92 0.21 7.89
CA CYS A 292 -23.79 -0.64 7.08
C CYS A 292 -25.11 -0.92 7.81
N LYS A 293 -26.20 -0.27 7.37
CA LYS A 293 -27.57 -0.48 7.87
C LYS A 293 -28.42 -1.12 6.79
N ARG A 294 -28.92 -2.33 7.06
CA ARG A 294 -29.83 -3.07 6.17
C ARG A 294 -29.27 -3.24 4.75
N GLY A 295 -27.96 -3.50 4.66
CA GLY A 295 -27.26 -3.70 3.39
C GLY A 295 -26.95 -2.40 2.63
N LYS A 296 -27.10 -1.24 3.28
CA LYS A 296 -26.81 0.07 2.70
C LYS A 296 -25.99 0.95 3.65
N CYS A 297 -25.01 1.67 3.11
CA CYS A 297 -24.23 2.62 3.90
C CYS A 297 -25.11 3.80 4.31
N ALA A 298 -25.16 4.09 5.60
CA ALA A 298 -25.99 5.14 6.16
C ALA A 298 -25.31 5.77 7.39
N PRO A 299 -25.63 7.03 7.76
CA PRO A 299 -25.14 7.64 8.98
C PRO A 299 -25.48 6.81 10.23
N VAL A 300 -24.64 6.93 11.26
CA VAL A 300 -24.83 6.27 12.58
C VAL A 300 -26.18 6.60 13.20
#